data_AF-A0A420Z8F3-F1
#
_entry.id   AF-A0A420Z8F3-F1
#
_cell.length_a   1.000
_cell.length_b   1.000
_cell.length_c   1.000
_cell.angle_alpha   90.00
_cell.angle_beta   90.00
_cell.angle_gamma   90.00
#
_symmetry.space_group_name_H-M   'P 1'
#
loop_
_entity.id
_entity.type
_entity.pdbx_description
1 polymer ?
#
loop_
_entity_poly.entity_id
_entity_poly.type
_entity_poly.pdbx_seq_one_letter_code
_entity_poly.pdbx_strand_id
1 'polypeptide(L)'
;MNSKLLFLVTSLLTVYLAGYIQVHLHEYVHYIIYKHYGCQAFVQIDYLALKGRTTGLCYNLTKEDYDKMFMQHILNEAVAYNITPLLIMLTSILVIGQYFILHELEKIHRLLKEKKSYLR
;
A
#
# COMPACT_ATOMS: atom_id res chain seq x y z
N MET A 1 13.27 -0.18 24.73
CA MET A 1 12.01 0.14 24.02
C MET A 1 11.04 -0.99 24.29
N ASN A 2 9.78 -0.70 24.62
CA ASN A 2 8.77 -1.74 24.86
C ASN A 2 8.51 -2.49 23.54
N SER A 3 8.78 -3.79 23.50
CA SER A 3 8.65 -4.62 22.30
C SER A 3 7.22 -4.67 21.76
N LYS A 4 6.22 -4.58 22.63
CA LYS A 4 4.81 -4.44 22.24
C LYS A 4 4.54 -3.13 21.53
N LEU A 5 5.16 -2.04 21.98
CA LEU A 5 5.08 -0.74 21.33
C LEU A 5 5.77 -0.76 19.97
N LEU A 6 6.95 -1.39 19.88
CA LEU A 6 7.65 -1.56 18.62
C LEU A 6 6.79 -2.35 17.62
N PHE A 7 6.26 -3.50 18.04
CA PHE A 7 5.36 -4.32 17.23
C PHE A 7 4.16 -3.51 16.71
N LEU A 8 3.51 -2.75 17.60
CA LEU A 8 2.36 -1.93 17.23
C LEU A 8 2.74 -0.89 16.16
N VAL A 9 3.82 -0.14 16.38
CA VAL A 9 4.26 0.92 15.46
C VAL A 9 4.65 0.33 14.11
N THR A 10 5.40 -0.76 14.06
CA THR A 10 5.81 -1.38 12.78
C THR A 10 4.62 -2.00 12.05
N SER A 11 3.66 -2.56 12.77
CA SER A 11 2.44 -3.13 12.18
C SER A 11 1.58 -2.04 11.54
N LEU A 12 1.34 -0.94 12.26
CA LEU A 12 0.60 0.21 11.74
C LEU A 12 1.31 0.81 10.52
N LEU A 13 2.64 0.94 10.57
CA LEU A 13 3.42 1.43 9.44
C LEU A 13 3.31 0.50 8.22
N THR A 14 3.32 -0.81 8.43
CA THR A 14 3.19 -1.82 7.36
C THR A 14 1.82 -1.68 6.67
N VAL A 15 0.75 -1.59 7.45
CA VAL A 15 -0.62 -1.41 6.93
C VAL A 15 -0.74 -0.08 6.17
N TYR A 16 -0.21 1.00 6.74
CA TYR A 16 -0.24 2.32 6.11
C TYR A 16 0.52 2.33 4.78
N LEU A 17 1.73 1.75 4.73
CA LEU A 17 2.54 1.68 3.51
C LEU A 17 1.87 0.82 2.44
N ALA A 18 1.21 -0.27 2.81
CA ALA A 18 0.45 -1.09 1.88
C ALA A 18 -0.68 -0.27 1.22
N GLY A 19 -1.48 0.43 2.04
CA GLY A 19 -2.54 1.32 1.55
C GLY A 19 -1.99 2.46 0.68
N TYR A 20 -0.87 3.08 1.09
CA TYR A 20 -0.18 4.11 0.32
C TYR A 20 0.18 3.62 -1.08
N ILE A 21 0.82 2.44 -1.18
CA ILE A 21 1.26 1.87 -2.46
C ILE A 21 0.05 1.57 -3.34
N GLN A 22 -1.01 1.00 -2.76
CA GLN A 22 -2.23 0.67 -3.49
C GLN A 22 -2.88 1.89 -4.12
N VAL A 23 -3.14 2.94 -3.33
CA VAL A 23 -3.77 4.17 -3.81
C VAL A 23 -2.89 4.84 -4.85
N HIS A 24 -1.57 4.91 -4.61
CA HIS A 24 -0.65 5.56 -5.53
C HIS A 24 -0.60 4.86 -6.89
N LEU A 25 -0.50 3.53 -6.91
CA LEU A 25 -0.49 2.76 -8.16
C LEU A 25 -1.83 2.86 -8.90
N HIS A 26 -2.94 2.77 -8.19
CA HIS A 26 -4.28 2.88 -8.78
C HIS A 26 -4.47 4.21 -9.51
N GLU A 27 -4.14 5.33 -8.86
CA GLU A 27 -4.23 6.64 -9.49
C GLU A 27 -3.19 6.85 -10.58
N TYR A 28 -1.99 6.30 -10.42
CA TYR A 28 -0.95 6.41 -11.44
C TYR A 28 -1.35 5.71 -12.74
N VAL A 29 -2.06 4.57 -12.67
CA VAL A 29 -2.61 3.90 -13.85
C VAL A 29 -3.68 4.77 -14.51
N HIS A 30 -4.58 5.39 -13.74
CA HIS A 30 -5.54 6.36 -14.29
C HIS A 30 -4.84 7.50 -15.03
N TYR A 31 -3.76 8.02 -14.47
CA TYR A 31 -2.95 9.06 -15.09
C TYR A 31 -2.36 8.60 -16.42
N ILE A 32 -1.81 7.38 -16.48
CA ILE A 32 -1.27 6.79 -17.71
C ILE A 32 -2.37 6.64 -18.76
N ILE A 33 -3.55 6.15 -18.38
CA ILE A 33 -4.70 6.00 -19.30
C ILE A 33 -5.03 7.36 -19.93
N TYR A 34 -5.23 8.41 -19.12
CA TYR A 34 -5.52 9.74 -19.65
C TYR A 34 -4.41 10.29 -20.55
N LYS A 35 -3.14 10.10 -20.17
CA LYS A 35 -2.00 10.55 -20.97
C LYS A 35 -1.88 9.82 -22.30
N HIS A 36 -2.19 8.53 -22.33
CA HIS A 36 -2.15 7.71 -23.54
C HIS A 36 -3.12 8.24 -24.62
N TYR A 37 -4.30 8.71 -24.22
CA TYR A 37 -5.30 9.30 -25.12
C TYR A 37 -5.12 10.82 -25.34
N GLY A 38 -3.96 11.39 -24.97
CA GLY A 38 -3.64 12.79 -25.24
C GLY A 38 -4.28 13.81 -24.29
N CYS A 39 -4.85 13.38 -23.16
CA CYS A 39 -5.39 14.29 -22.17
C CYS A 39 -4.29 14.89 -21.27
N GLN A 40 -4.54 16.09 -20.75
CA GLN A 40 -3.78 16.60 -19.61
C GLN A 40 -4.32 15.94 -18.35
N ALA A 41 -3.46 15.27 -17.58
CA ALA A 41 -3.87 14.51 -16.41
C ALA A 41 -3.13 14.99 -15.15
N PHE A 42 -3.83 14.99 -14.02
CA PHE A 42 -3.31 15.39 -12.72
C PHE A 42 -3.73 14.37 -11.66
N VAL A 43 -2.78 13.94 -10.84
CA VAL A 43 -3.01 13.04 -9.72
C VAL A 43 -3.03 13.84 -8.44
N GLN A 44 -4.07 13.66 -7.63
CA GLN A 44 -4.19 14.21 -6.28
C GLN A 44 -4.37 13.04 -5.31
N ILE A 45 -3.56 13.01 -4.25
CA ILE A 45 -3.63 11.96 -3.23
C ILE A 45 -3.71 12.62 -1.87
N ASP A 46 -4.75 12.26 -1.11
CA ASP A 46 -4.84 12.48 0.32
C ASP A 46 -4.26 11.27 1.03
N TYR A 47 -3.02 11.42 1.49
CA TYR A 47 -2.29 10.35 2.16
C TYR A 47 -2.79 10.06 3.58
N LEU A 48 -3.46 11.03 4.22
CA LEU A 48 -4.04 10.81 5.56
C LEU A 48 -5.32 9.98 5.46
N ALA A 49 -6.16 10.27 4.46
CA ALA A 49 -7.39 9.52 4.21
C ALA A 49 -7.17 8.27 3.35
N LEU A 50 -5.97 8.04 2.82
CA LEU A 50 -5.66 7.00 1.83
C LEU A 50 -6.64 7.02 0.66
N LYS A 51 -6.82 8.21 0.08
CA LYS A 51 -7.72 8.44 -1.06
C LYS A 51 -6.98 9.10 -2.19
N GLY A 52 -7.32 8.69 -3.39
CA GLY A 52 -6.78 9.22 -4.62
C GLY A 52 -7.88 9.82 -5.48
N ARG A 53 -7.47 10.73 -6.37
CA ARG A 53 -8.26 11.13 -7.51
C ARG A 53 -7.34 11.54 -8.64
N THR A 54 -7.61 10.99 -9.82
CA THR A 54 -7.02 11.44 -11.07
C THR A 54 -8.05 12.21 -11.87
N THR A 55 -7.66 13.39 -12.35
CA THR A 55 -8.50 14.22 -13.22
C THR A 55 -7.84 14.37 -14.58
N GLY A 56 -8.57 14.05 -15.64
CA GLY A 56 -8.16 14.24 -17.04
C GLY A 56 -8.95 15.37 -17.72
N LEU A 57 -8.24 16.26 -18.42
CA LEU A 57 -8.79 17.29 -19.30
C LEU A 57 -8.47 16.91 -20.75
N CYS A 58 -9.52 16.64 -21.52
CA CYS A 58 -9.43 16.10 -22.88
C CYS A 58 -10.16 17.03 -23.86
N TYR A 59 -9.45 17.60 -24.83
CA TYR A 59 -10.03 18.61 -25.74
C TYR A 59 -10.40 18.08 -27.13
N ASN A 60 -9.74 17.01 -27.59
CA ASN A 60 -9.88 16.48 -28.95
C ASN A 60 -10.01 14.94 -28.96
N LEU A 61 -10.86 14.39 -28.09
CA LEU A 61 -11.09 12.95 -28.08
C LEU A 61 -12.20 12.58 -29.06
N THR A 62 -11.94 11.58 -29.92
CA THR A 62 -13.01 10.97 -30.70
C THR A 62 -13.91 10.16 -29.78
N LYS A 63 -15.15 9.90 -30.20
CA LYS A 63 -16.07 9.04 -29.44
C LYS A 63 -15.48 7.63 -29.22
N GLU A 64 -14.83 7.08 -30.23
CA GLU A 64 -14.21 5.76 -30.16
C GLU A 64 -13.07 5.73 -29.14
N ASP A 65 -12.20 6.74 -29.14
CA ASP A 65 -11.13 6.86 -28.15
C ASP A 65 -11.70 7.02 -26.74
N TYR A 66 -12.82 7.72 -26.60
CA TYR A 66 -13.46 7.92 -25.30
C TYR A 66 -14.00 6.61 -24.75
N ASP A 67 -14.70 5.84 -25.59
CA ASP A 67 -15.25 4.54 -25.20
C ASP A 67 -14.13 3.55 -24.81
N LYS A 68 -13.00 3.56 -25.54
CA LYS A 68 -11.81 2.76 -25.21
C LYS A 68 -11.14 3.20 -23.91
N MET A 69 -10.93 4.51 -23.72
CA MET A 69 -10.37 5.08 -22.50
C MET A 69 -11.24 4.76 -21.28
N PHE A 70 -12.55 4.89 -21.42
CA PHE A 70 -13.52 4.58 -20.37
C PHE A 70 -13.51 3.10 -20.01
N MET A 71 -13.41 2.21 -21.01
CA MET A 71 -13.27 0.77 -20.76
C MET A 71 -11.99 0.45 -19.97
N GLN A 72 -10.85 1.07 -20.32
CA GLN A 72 -9.60 0.89 -19.58
C GLN A 72 -9.70 1.43 -18.14
N HIS A 73 -10.38 2.56 -17.94
CA HIS A 73 -10.64 3.11 -16.62
C HIS A 73 -11.44 2.13 -15.76
N ILE A 74 -12.53 1.58 -16.28
CA ILE A 74 -13.33 0.55 -15.59
C ILE A 74 -12.49 -0.70 -15.28
N LEU A 75 -11.64 -1.12 -16.22
CA LEU A 75 -10.76 -2.27 -15.99
C LEU A 75 -9.77 -2.00 -14.85
N ASN A 76 -9.19 -0.78 -14.77
CA ASN A 76 -8.33 -0.39 -13.66
C ASN A 76 -9.08 -0.41 -12.32
N GLU A 77 -10.29 0.12 -12.27
CA GLU A 77 -11.16 0.05 -11.09
C GLU A 77 -11.38 -1.41 -10.68
N ALA A 78 -11.83 -2.26 -11.60
CA ALA A 78 -12.10 -3.67 -11.33
C ALA A 78 -10.85 -4.40 -10.83
N VAL A 79 -9.69 -4.19 -11.46
CA VAL A 79 -8.42 -4.78 -11.03
C VAL A 79 -8.03 -4.29 -9.64
N ALA A 80 -8.14 -3.00 -9.35
CA ALA A 80 -7.81 -2.44 -8.04
C ALA A 80 -8.71 -3.02 -6.92
N TYR A 81 -10.02 -3.15 -7.16
CA TYR A 81 -10.94 -3.80 -6.20
C TYR A 81 -10.58 -5.26 -5.95
N ASN A 82 -10.10 -5.99 -6.97
CA ASN A 82 -9.71 -7.40 -6.83
C ASN A 82 -8.29 -7.59 -6.24
N ILE A 83 -7.40 -6.61 -6.38
CA ILE A 83 -6.07 -6.62 -5.74
C ILE A 83 -6.18 -6.31 -4.24
N THR A 84 -7.18 -5.53 -3.82
CA THR A 84 -7.33 -5.11 -2.42
C THR A 84 -7.35 -6.30 -1.43
N PRO A 85 -8.15 -7.37 -1.63
CA PRO A 85 -8.14 -8.53 -0.74
C PRO A 85 -6.79 -9.25 -0.69
N LEU A 86 -6.10 -9.37 -1.83
CA LEU A 86 -4.77 -9.97 -1.91
C LEU A 86 -3.77 -9.15 -1.09
N LEU A 87 -3.82 -7.83 -1.19
CA LEU A 87 -2.95 -6.93 -0.43
C LEU A 87 -3.21 -7.04 1.07
N ILE A 88 -4.48 -7.12 1.50
CA ILE A 88 -4.86 -7.33 2.91
C ILE A 88 -4.30 -8.65 3.43
N MET A 89 -4.43 -9.73 2.66
CA MET A 89 -3.90 -11.04 3.03
C MET A 89 -2.38 -11.00 3.19
N LEU A 90 -1.65 -10.46 2.22
CA LEU A 90 -0.19 -10.35 2.27
C LEU A 90 0.29 -9.48 3.43
N THR A 91 -0.39 -8.35 3.67
CA THR A 91 -0.10 -7.45 4.80
C THR A 91 -0.30 -8.17 6.13
N SER A 92 -1.36 -8.98 6.25
CA SER A 92 -1.63 -9.78 7.45
C SER A 92 -0.52 -10.81 7.72
N ILE A 93 -0.03 -11.48 6.67
CA ILE A 93 1.10 -12.42 6.78
C ILE A 93 2.36 -11.69 7.29
N LEU A 94 2.65 -10.50 6.75
CA LEU A 94 3.80 -9.70 7.18
C LEU A 94 3.69 -9.29 8.66
N VAL A 95 2.52 -8.83 9.10
CA VAL A 95 2.28 -8.45 10.51
C VAL A 95 2.44 -9.66 11.44
N ILE A 96 1.90 -10.81 11.07
CA ILE A 96 2.09 -12.06 11.82
C ILE A 96 3.58 -12.44 11.88
N GLY A 97 4.29 -12.35 10.75
CA GLY A 97 5.72 -12.61 10.71
C GLY A 97 6.54 -11.68 11.62
N GLN A 98 6.20 -10.39 11.64
CA GLN A 98 6.83 -9.40 12.52
C GLN A 98 6.65 -9.77 13.99
N TYR A 99 5.46 -10.25 14.39
CA TYR A 99 5.21 -10.72 15.74
C TYR A 99 6.17 -11.84 16.15
N PHE A 100 6.29 -12.88 15.31
CA PHE A 100 7.19 -14.01 15.59
C PHE A 100 8.65 -13.60 15.69
N ILE A 101 9.11 -12.71 14.80
CA ILE A 101 10.48 -12.19 14.82
C ILE A 101 10.76 -11.47 16.14
N LEU A 102 9.86 -10.56 16.56
CA LEU A 102 10.02 -9.82 17.81
C LEU A 102 9.99 -10.73 19.04
N HIS A 103 9.11 -11.74 19.04
CA HIS A 103 9.05 -12.74 20.11
C HIS A 103 10.37 -13.50 20.27
N GLU A 104 10.97 -13.97 19.17
CA GLU A 104 12.25 -14.68 19.23
C GLU A 104 13.40 -13.76 19.65
N LEU A 105 13.40 -12.50 19.21
CA LEU A 105 14.39 -11.50 19.66
C LEU A 105 14.31 -11.24 21.17
N GLU A 106 13.10 -11.13 21.73
CA GLU A 106 12.91 -11.00 23.18
C GLU A 106 13.42 -12.23 23.94
N LYS A 107 13.17 -13.43 23.42
CA LYS A 107 13.64 -14.68 24.01
C LYS A 107 15.16 -14.72 24.04
N ILE A 108 15.82 -14.40 22.92
CA ILE A 108 17.28 -14.33 22.83
C ILE A 108 17.83 -13.29 23.81
N HIS A 109 17.21 -12.11 23.88
CA HIS A 109 17.62 -11.05 24.80
C HIS A 109 17.58 -11.50 26.28
N ARG A 110 16.51 -12.22 26.68
CA ARG A 110 16.38 -12.79 28.04
C ARG A 110 17.50 -13.77 28.35
N LEU A 111 17.76 -14.73 27.46
CA LEU A 111 18.82 -15.73 27.63
C LEU A 111 20.21 -15.09 27.76
N LEU A 112 20.50 -14.05 26.97
CA LEU A 112 21.76 -13.31 27.06
C LEU A 112 21.91 -12.55 28.39
N LYS A 113 20.80 -12.03 28.94
CA LYS A 113 20.79 -11.33 30.22
C LYS A 113 21.05 -12.28 31.39
N GLU A 114 20.41 -13.46 31.39
CA GLU A 114 20.60 -14.52 32.37
C GLU A 114 22.04 -15.04 32.36
N LYS A 115 22.62 -15.30 31.17
CA LYS A 115 24.02 -15.76 31.07
C LYS A 115 25.01 -14.74 31.66
N LYS A 116 24.75 -13.43 31.50
CA LYS A 116 25.61 -12.38 32.08
C LYS A 116 25.53 -12.31 33.60
N SER A 117 24.41 -12.68 34.24
CA SER A 117 24.32 -12.69 35.70
C SER A 117 25.08 -13.85 36.34
N TYR A 118 25.26 -14.98 35.64
CA TYR A 118 26.07 -16.10 36.13
C TYR A 118 27.59 -15.87 36.06
N LEU A 119 28.03 -14.82 35.34
CA LEU A 119 29.45 -14.48 35.16
C LEU A 119 29.92 -13.36 36.11
N ARG A 120 29.08 -12.92 37.04
CA ARG A 120 29.40 -11.96 38.11
C ARG A 120 29.25 -12.65 39.47
#